data_AF-A0A7W1AID2-F1
#
_entry.id   AF-A0A7W1AID2-F1
#
_cell.length_a   1.000
_cell.length_b   1.000
_cell.length_c   1.000
_cell.angle_alpha   90.00
_cell.angle_beta   90.00
_cell.angle_gamma   90.00
#
_symmetry.space_group_name_H-M   'P 1'
#
loop_
_entity.id
_entity.type
_entity.pdbx_description
1 polymer ?
#
loop_
_entity_poly.entity_id
_entity_poly.type
_entity_poly.pdbx_seq_one_letter_code
_entity_poly.pdbx_strand_id
1 'polypeptide(L)'
;SDTAYLDAAELRVEIEAYARRWDVVGVDREETGVLPLPWKTQAAAATAPLVGGYAGGWFHPVTGYSFPIAARFAARIASVPAAQLYEGALDELVETHNSQLGFALRLNKMLFHWFRPEHRFHVLQRFYRLPEAVIRRFYALELTALDRARIIIGRPPRGLSLRAALEAR
;
A
#
# COMPACT_ATOMS: atom_id res chain seq x y z
N SER A 1 5.13 10.70 10.11
CA SER A 1 4.86 10.41 11.52
C SER A 1 4.74 8.91 11.75
N ASP A 2 4.94 8.47 12.99
CA ASP A 2 4.65 7.10 13.48
C ASP A 2 3.48 7.10 14.48
N THR A 3 2.81 8.24 14.64
CA THR A 3 1.78 8.46 15.64
C THR A 3 0.46 8.84 14.98
N ALA A 4 -0.63 8.72 15.75
CA ALA A 4 -1.95 9.22 15.38
C ALA A 4 -2.08 10.75 15.55
N TYR A 5 -1.04 11.42 16.04
CA TYR A 5 -1.06 12.87 16.22
C TYR A 5 -0.79 13.57 14.89
N LEU A 6 -1.61 14.59 14.62
CA LEU A 6 -1.55 15.42 13.43
C LEU A 6 -1.81 16.87 13.84
N ASP A 7 -0.79 17.71 13.74
CA ASP A 7 -0.96 19.16 13.89
C ASP A 7 -1.41 19.76 12.55
N ALA A 8 -2.72 19.87 12.38
CA ALA A 8 -3.30 20.41 11.15
C ALA A 8 -2.97 21.90 10.94
N ALA A 9 -2.72 22.66 12.02
CA ALA A 9 -2.40 24.07 11.91
C ALA A 9 -0.96 24.26 11.41
N GLU A 10 0.00 23.52 11.98
CA GLU A 10 1.39 23.52 11.53
C GLU A 10 1.51 23.06 10.07
N LEU A 11 0.85 21.94 9.72
CA LEU A 11 0.86 21.42 8.35
C LEU A 11 0.28 22.40 7.33
N ARG A 12 -0.77 23.16 7.70
CA ARG A 12 -1.32 24.19 6.81
C ARG A 12 -0.28 25.28 6.51
N VAL A 13 0.45 25.74 7.52
CA VAL A 13 1.53 26.73 7.33
C VAL A 13 2.61 26.17 6.39
N GLU A 14 3.02 24.92 6.56
CA GLU A 14 4.02 24.29 5.69
C GLU A 14 3.52 24.14 4.25
N ILE A 15 2.27 23.69 4.07
CA ILE A 15 1.64 23.53 2.75
C ILE A 15 1.53 24.88 2.04
N GLU A 16 1.05 25.92 2.72
CA GLU A 16 0.96 27.27 2.16
C GLU A 16 2.33 27.82 1.76
N ALA A 17 3.35 27.62 2.61
CA ALA A 17 4.72 28.03 2.30
C ALA A 17 5.26 27.30 1.05
N TYR A 18 4.98 26.00 0.91
CA TYR A 18 5.35 25.23 -0.27
C TYR A 18 4.56 25.68 -1.53
N ALA A 19 3.27 26.00 -1.36
CA ALA A 19 2.35 26.35 -2.43
C ALA A 19 2.66 27.71 -3.09
N ARG A 20 3.41 28.61 -2.42
CA ARG A 20 3.89 29.90 -2.98
C ARG A 20 4.70 29.78 -4.28
N ARG A 21 5.05 28.57 -4.70
CA ARG A 21 5.69 28.27 -5.99
C ARG A 21 4.71 28.28 -7.17
N TRP A 22 3.41 28.32 -6.91
CA TRP A 22 2.34 28.36 -7.89
C TRP A 22 1.41 29.54 -7.62
N ASP A 23 0.64 29.93 -8.64
CA ASP A 23 -0.50 30.84 -8.49
C ASP A 23 -1.71 30.03 -8.01
N VAL A 24 -1.96 30.07 -6.70
CA VAL A 24 -3.05 29.32 -6.07
C VAL A 24 -4.34 30.11 -6.19
N VAL A 25 -5.25 29.63 -7.04
CA VAL A 25 -6.54 30.28 -7.32
C VAL A 25 -7.59 30.10 -6.21
N GLY A 26 -7.43 29.09 -5.35
CA GLY A 26 -8.34 28.79 -4.25
C GLY A 26 -8.14 27.39 -3.67
N VAL A 27 -8.87 27.10 -2.59
CA VAL A 27 -8.96 25.78 -1.96
C VAL A 27 -10.42 25.33 -2.00
N ASP A 28 -10.72 24.29 -2.77
CA ASP A 28 -12.10 23.79 -2.93
C ASP A 28 -12.58 22.93 -1.76
N ARG A 29 -11.66 22.11 -1.21
CA ARG A 29 -11.95 21.17 -0.12
C ARG A 29 -10.69 20.89 0.67
N GLU A 30 -10.84 20.77 1.98
CA GLU A 30 -9.79 20.31 2.88
C GLU A 30 -10.23 19.00 3.53
N GLU A 31 -9.30 18.03 3.59
CA GLU A 31 -9.49 16.77 4.30
C GLU A 31 -8.34 16.58 5.29
N THR A 32 -8.68 16.14 6.50
CA THR A 32 -7.72 15.92 7.57
C THR A 32 -7.84 14.48 8.05
N GLY A 33 -6.72 13.77 8.09
CA GLY A 33 -6.71 12.38 8.54
C GLY A 33 -5.32 11.80 8.68
N VAL A 34 -5.19 10.81 9.56
CA VAL A 34 -4.01 9.96 9.67
C VAL A 34 -4.35 8.62 9.06
N LEU A 35 -3.74 8.32 7.91
CA LEU A 35 -3.96 7.07 7.19
C LEU A 35 -2.91 6.03 7.59
N PRO A 36 -3.27 4.98 8.33
CA PRO A 36 -2.32 3.96 8.74
C PRO A 36 -1.92 3.08 7.56
N LEU A 37 -0.62 2.77 7.47
CA LEU A 37 -0.08 1.81 6.53
C LEU A 37 0.30 0.52 7.29
N PRO A 38 -0.54 -0.53 7.26
CA PRO A 38 -0.29 -1.72 8.07
C PRO A 38 0.93 -2.49 7.56
N TRP A 39 1.72 -3.01 8.49
CA TRP A 39 2.77 -4.01 8.21
C TRP A 39 2.39 -5.42 8.71
N LYS A 40 1.21 -5.54 9.32
CA LYS A 40 0.53 -6.80 9.65
C LYS A 40 -0.97 -6.63 9.43
N THR A 41 -1.60 -7.64 8.84
CA THR A 41 -3.06 -7.75 8.70
C THR A 41 -3.42 -9.21 8.50
N GLN A 42 -4.70 -9.55 8.58
CA GLN A 42 -5.18 -10.89 8.28
C GLN A 42 -4.99 -11.22 6.79
N ALA A 43 -4.71 -12.49 6.50
CA ALA A 43 -4.72 -12.99 5.14
C ALA A 43 -6.16 -13.06 4.61
N ALA A 44 -6.32 -12.93 3.29
CA ALA A 44 -7.57 -13.26 2.64
C ALA A 44 -7.85 -14.76 2.74
N ALA A 45 -9.13 -15.11 2.86
CA ALA A 45 -9.59 -16.48 2.92
C ALA A 45 -10.87 -16.66 2.10
N ALA A 46 -11.04 -17.85 1.53
CA ALA A 46 -12.22 -18.28 0.79
C ALA A 46 -13.06 -19.27 1.60
N THR A 47 -13.29 -18.98 2.88
CA THR A 47 -14.11 -19.80 3.78
C THR A 47 -15.51 -19.20 3.91
N ALA A 48 -16.48 -20.01 4.36
CA ALA A 48 -17.84 -19.54 4.61
C ALA A 48 -17.95 -18.88 6.00
N PRO A 49 -18.58 -17.69 6.12
CA PRO A 49 -19.05 -16.82 5.04
C PRO A 49 -17.88 -16.09 4.35
N LEU A 50 -18.00 -15.84 3.04
CA LEU A 50 -17.02 -14.98 2.36
C LEU A 50 -17.05 -13.56 2.92
N VAL A 51 -15.87 -13.06 3.29
CA VAL A 51 -15.67 -11.68 3.73
C VAL A 51 -14.80 -10.95 2.71
N GLY A 52 -15.36 -9.91 2.10
CA GLY A 52 -14.69 -9.07 1.11
C GLY A 52 -14.05 -7.80 1.71
N GLY A 53 -13.40 -7.02 0.85
CA GLY A 53 -12.83 -5.71 1.19
C GLY A 53 -11.81 -5.76 2.34
N TYR A 54 -11.66 -4.65 3.06
CA TYR A 54 -10.73 -4.51 4.18
C TYR A 54 -10.97 -5.56 5.28
N ALA A 55 -12.24 -5.80 5.63
CA ALA A 55 -12.62 -6.77 6.66
C ALA A 55 -12.24 -8.21 6.30
N GLY A 56 -12.00 -8.50 5.01
CA GLY A 56 -11.54 -9.78 4.51
C GLY A 56 -10.06 -9.80 4.11
N GLY A 57 -9.29 -8.74 4.35
CA GLY A 57 -7.89 -8.65 3.91
C GLY A 57 -7.71 -8.34 2.42
N TRP A 58 -8.76 -7.98 1.69
CA TRP A 58 -8.78 -7.69 0.25
C TRP A 58 -8.53 -6.19 -0.03
N PHE A 59 -7.29 -5.73 0.19
CA PHE A 59 -6.89 -4.34 -0.08
C PHE A 59 -5.39 -4.23 -0.38
N HIS A 60 -4.96 -3.08 -0.89
CA HIS A 60 -3.55 -2.74 -1.08
C HIS A 60 -2.99 -2.04 0.17
N PRO A 61 -2.06 -2.63 0.93
CA PRO A 61 -1.66 -2.09 2.22
C PRO A 61 -0.75 -0.85 2.14
N VAL A 62 -0.05 -0.63 1.03
CA VAL A 62 0.81 0.56 0.85
C VAL A 62 0.04 1.80 0.38
N THR A 63 -1.01 1.63 -0.44
CA THR A 63 -1.76 2.77 -1.03
C THR A 63 -3.11 2.99 -0.35
N GLY A 64 -3.62 2.01 0.39
CA GLY A 64 -4.99 2.03 0.89
C GLY A 64 -6.04 1.89 -0.21
N TYR A 65 -5.67 1.40 -1.40
CA TYR A 65 -6.64 1.20 -2.47
C TYR A 65 -7.28 -0.17 -2.34
N SER A 66 -8.60 -0.23 -2.49
CA SER A 66 -9.38 -1.48 -2.48
C SER A 66 -10.08 -1.77 -3.79
N PHE A 67 -10.36 -0.75 -4.61
CA PHE A 67 -11.19 -0.88 -5.81
C PHE A 67 -10.72 -1.97 -6.79
N PRO A 68 -9.47 -2.01 -7.29
CA PRO A 68 -9.07 -3.05 -8.25
C PRO A 68 -9.12 -4.46 -7.63
N ILE A 69 -8.85 -4.58 -6.33
CA ILE A 69 -8.94 -5.86 -5.60
C ILE A 69 -10.40 -6.28 -5.47
N ALA A 70 -11.28 -5.37 -5.07
CA ALA A 70 -12.72 -5.64 -4.94
C ALA A 70 -13.35 -6.03 -6.29
N ALA A 71 -12.97 -5.35 -7.38
CA ALA A 71 -13.43 -5.68 -8.72
C ALA A 71 -13.01 -7.10 -9.14
N ARG A 72 -11.74 -7.48 -8.94
CA ARG A 72 -11.27 -8.84 -9.23
C ARG A 72 -11.98 -9.90 -8.37
N PHE A 73 -12.15 -9.61 -7.08
CA PHE A 73 -12.85 -10.50 -6.16
C PHE A 73 -14.31 -10.72 -6.58
N ALA A 74 -15.04 -9.64 -6.87
CA ALA A 74 -16.42 -9.71 -7.35
C ALA A 74 -16.53 -10.45 -8.70
N ALA A 75 -15.62 -10.16 -9.64
CA ALA A 75 -15.60 -10.84 -10.94
C ALA A 75 -15.36 -12.34 -10.79
N ARG A 76 -14.46 -12.76 -9.90
CA ARG A 76 -14.21 -14.18 -9.65
C ARG A 76 -15.41 -14.87 -9.02
N ILE A 77 -16.05 -14.27 -8.02
CA ILE A 77 -17.27 -14.82 -7.42
C ILE A 77 -18.37 -14.97 -8.47
N ALA A 78 -18.58 -13.95 -9.31
CA ALA A 78 -19.60 -13.97 -10.36
C ALA A 78 -19.33 -15.02 -11.46
N SER A 79 -18.08 -15.49 -11.59
CA SER A 79 -17.69 -16.49 -12.61
C SER A 79 -17.97 -17.94 -12.21
N VAL A 80 -18.46 -18.19 -10.98
CA VAL A 80 -18.60 -19.55 -10.41
C VAL A 80 -20.02 -19.75 -9.87
N PRO A 81 -20.66 -20.90 -10.09
CA PRO A 81 -21.93 -21.22 -9.44
C PRO A 81 -21.80 -21.18 -7.91
N ALA A 82 -22.80 -20.60 -7.22
CA ALA A 82 -22.75 -20.42 -5.77
C ALA A 82 -22.50 -21.73 -4.99
N ALA A 83 -23.00 -22.87 -5.48
CA ALA A 83 -22.79 -24.19 -4.87
C ALA A 83 -21.31 -24.63 -4.88
N GLN A 84 -20.52 -24.18 -5.87
CA GLN A 84 -19.12 -24.57 -6.06
C GLN A 84 -18.13 -23.55 -5.50
N LEU A 85 -18.62 -22.47 -4.89
CA LEU A 85 -17.80 -21.33 -4.48
C LEU A 85 -16.73 -21.71 -3.45
N TYR A 86 -17.05 -22.66 -2.58
CA TYR A 86 -16.16 -23.18 -1.54
C TYR A 86 -15.47 -24.50 -1.94
N GLU A 87 -15.61 -24.94 -3.19
CA GLU A 87 -14.96 -26.13 -3.74
C GLU A 87 -13.63 -25.78 -4.42
N GLY A 88 -12.86 -24.86 -3.80
CA GLY A 88 -11.54 -24.43 -4.28
C GLY A 88 -11.56 -23.43 -5.43
N ALA A 89 -12.74 -22.97 -5.87
CA ALA A 89 -12.84 -22.05 -7.00
C ALA A 89 -12.14 -20.69 -6.77
N LEU A 90 -11.88 -20.31 -5.52
CA LEU A 90 -11.22 -19.06 -5.17
C LEU A 90 -9.74 -19.22 -4.77
N ASP A 91 -9.22 -20.45 -4.74
CA ASP A 91 -7.91 -20.75 -4.14
C ASP A 91 -6.77 -19.98 -4.83
N GLU A 92 -6.71 -20.04 -6.17
CA GLU A 92 -5.69 -19.32 -6.95
C GLU A 92 -5.74 -17.80 -6.70
N LEU A 93 -6.95 -17.23 -6.59
CA LEU A 93 -7.14 -15.80 -6.32
C LEU A 93 -6.64 -15.46 -4.91
N VAL A 94 -6.98 -16.27 -3.91
CA VAL A 94 -6.55 -16.11 -2.52
C VAL A 94 -5.03 -16.23 -2.41
N GLU A 95 -4.43 -17.25 -3.00
CA GLU A 95 -2.98 -17.48 -2.99
C GLU A 95 -2.23 -16.33 -3.67
N THR A 96 -2.69 -15.92 -4.85
CA THR A 96 -2.11 -14.81 -5.58
C THR A 96 -2.20 -13.52 -4.77
N HIS A 97 -3.38 -13.20 -4.24
CA HIS A 97 -3.59 -12.01 -3.42
C HIS A 97 -2.72 -12.03 -2.17
N ASN A 98 -2.67 -13.14 -1.44
CA ASN A 98 -1.88 -13.26 -0.21
C ASN A 98 -0.37 -13.17 -0.47
N SER A 99 0.12 -13.66 -1.61
CA SER A 99 1.51 -13.44 -2.05
C SER A 99 1.81 -11.95 -2.27
N GLN A 100 0.89 -11.21 -2.92
CA GLN A 100 1.03 -9.78 -3.15
C GLN A 100 0.94 -8.97 -1.84
N LEU A 101 -0.06 -9.30 -1.02
CA LEU A 101 -0.28 -8.72 0.31
C LEU A 101 0.97 -8.87 1.17
N GLY A 102 1.54 -10.07 1.26
CA GLY A 102 2.74 -10.34 2.04
C GLY A 102 3.95 -9.52 1.58
N PHE A 103 4.12 -9.33 0.27
CA PHE A 103 5.17 -8.46 -0.26
C PHE A 103 4.94 -6.99 0.13
N ALA A 104 3.71 -6.49 -0.04
CA ALA A 104 3.35 -5.12 0.24
C ALA A 104 3.45 -4.77 1.75
N LEU A 105 3.05 -5.70 2.64
CA LEU A 105 3.26 -5.55 4.09
C LEU A 105 4.74 -5.47 4.47
N ARG A 106 5.61 -6.24 3.80
CA ARG A 106 7.07 -6.14 4.00
C ARG A 106 7.61 -4.79 3.56
N LEU A 107 7.11 -4.20 2.46
CA LEU A 107 7.50 -2.86 2.04
C LEU A 107 7.13 -1.81 3.10
N ASN A 108 5.92 -1.87 3.66
CA ASN A 108 5.52 -1.02 4.77
C ASN A 108 6.44 -1.22 5.99
N LYS A 109 6.73 -2.48 6.36
CA LYS A 109 7.66 -2.78 7.45
C LYS A 109 9.02 -2.13 7.23
N MET A 110 9.60 -2.27 6.02
CA MET A 110 10.87 -1.64 5.68
C MET A 110 10.78 -0.11 5.73
N LEU A 111 9.73 0.49 5.15
CA LEU A 111 9.56 1.94 5.12
C LEU A 111 9.55 2.55 6.53
N PHE A 112 8.83 1.93 7.46
CA PHE A 112 8.66 2.46 8.81
C PHE A 112 9.82 2.15 9.74
N HIS A 113 10.42 0.95 9.64
CA HIS A 113 11.49 0.54 10.56
C HIS A 113 12.91 0.86 10.06
N TRP A 114 13.11 1.02 8.75
CA TRP A 114 14.46 1.21 8.19
C TRP A 114 14.75 2.67 7.85
N PHE A 115 13.74 3.54 7.91
CA PHE A 115 13.85 4.96 7.60
C PHE A 115 13.18 5.80 8.69
N ARG A 116 13.90 6.82 9.17
CA ARG A 116 13.31 7.86 10.03
C ARG A 116 12.20 8.60 9.26
N PRO A 117 11.15 9.10 9.93
CA PRO A 117 10.02 9.78 9.29
C PRO A 117 10.45 10.84 8.26
N GLU A 118 11.46 11.65 8.60
CA GLU A 118 12.00 12.73 7.76
C GLU A 118 12.65 12.25 6.45
N HIS A 119 13.02 10.97 6.35
CA HIS A 119 13.69 10.40 5.16
C HIS A 119 12.77 9.51 4.30
N ARG A 120 11.57 9.17 4.77
CA ARG A 120 10.66 8.26 4.06
C ARG A 120 10.26 8.76 2.68
N PHE A 121 10.20 10.09 2.48
CA PHE A 121 9.88 10.66 1.18
C PHE A 121 10.90 10.28 0.09
N HIS A 122 12.16 10.00 0.43
CA HIS A 122 13.16 9.53 -0.53
C HIS A 122 12.83 8.14 -1.09
N VAL A 123 12.12 7.32 -0.32
CA VAL A 123 11.63 6.01 -0.79
C VAL A 123 10.58 6.24 -1.89
N LEU A 124 9.63 7.15 -1.66
CA LEU A 124 8.60 7.50 -2.64
C LEU A 124 9.21 8.15 -3.89
N GLN A 125 10.15 9.09 -3.71
CA GLN A 125 10.84 9.76 -4.81
C GLN A 125 11.58 8.75 -5.71
N ARG A 126 12.20 7.73 -5.13
CA ARG A 126 12.82 6.63 -5.90
C ARG A 126 11.75 5.79 -6.61
N PHE A 127 10.69 5.41 -5.90
CA PHE A 127 9.63 4.57 -6.45
C PHE A 127 9.01 5.19 -7.71
N TYR A 128 8.74 6.49 -7.71
CA TYR A 128 8.19 7.20 -8.88
C TYR A 128 9.18 7.41 -10.04
N ARG A 129 10.42 6.92 -9.93
CA ARG A 129 11.37 6.84 -11.05
C ARG A 129 11.35 5.48 -11.76
N LEU A 130 10.57 4.51 -11.25
CA LEU A 130 10.39 3.22 -11.91
C LEU A 130 9.60 3.40 -13.21
N PRO A 131 9.72 2.46 -14.17
CA PRO A 131 8.91 2.51 -15.38
C PRO A 131 7.42 2.53 -15.05
N GLU A 132 6.64 3.31 -15.79
CA GLU A 132 5.21 3.52 -15.55
C GLU A 132 4.44 2.19 -15.45
N ALA A 133 4.77 1.20 -16.28
CA ALA A 133 4.15 -0.11 -16.25
C ALA A 133 4.33 -0.85 -14.90
N VAL A 134 5.48 -0.65 -14.23
CA VAL A 134 5.75 -1.20 -12.89
C VAL A 134 4.88 -0.50 -11.86
N ILE A 135 4.80 0.84 -11.93
CA ILE A 135 3.99 1.66 -11.03
C ILE A 135 2.50 1.29 -11.19
N ARG A 136 2.00 1.13 -12.41
CA ARG A 136 0.62 0.72 -12.68
C ARG A 136 0.29 -0.63 -12.04
N ARG A 137 1.15 -1.64 -12.23
CA ARG A 137 0.97 -2.96 -11.61
C ARG A 137 1.09 -2.92 -10.09
N PHE A 138 1.94 -2.03 -9.55
CA PHE A 138 1.99 -1.78 -8.11
C PHE A 138 0.63 -1.30 -7.61
N TYR A 139 0.07 -0.23 -8.17
CA TYR A 139 -1.24 0.29 -7.77
C TYR A 139 -2.38 -0.72 -7.94
N ALA A 140 -2.29 -1.63 -8.92
CA ALA A 140 -3.23 -2.72 -9.12
C ALA A 140 -3.04 -3.91 -8.14
N LEU A 141 -1.94 -3.94 -7.38
CA LEU A 141 -1.50 -5.08 -6.56
C LEU A 141 -1.24 -6.35 -7.40
N GLU A 142 -0.66 -6.19 -8.60
CA GLU A 142 -0.40 -7.25 -9.58
C GLU A 142 1.08 -7.29 -9.99
N LEU A 143 1.97 -7.16 -9.01
CA LEU A 143 3.41 -7.13 -9.25
C LEU A 143 3.91 -8.50 -9.71
N THR A 144 4.73 -8.50 -10.77
CA THR A 144 5.52 -9.67 -11.15
C THR A 144 6.74 -9.84 -10.22
N ALA A 145 7.38 -11.00 -10.23
CA ALA A 145 8.63 -11.21 -9.51
C ALA A 145 9.72 -10.20 -9.92
N LEU A 146 9.78 -9.86 -11.22
CA LEU A 146 10.72 -8.87 -11.74
C LEU A 146 10.41 -7.45 -11.25
N ASP A 147 9.14 -7.10 -11.08
CA ASP A 147 8.75 -5.81 -10.52
C ASP A 147 9.13 -5.70 -9.04
N ARG A 148 8.86 -6.75 -8.28
CA ARG A 148 9.28 -6.86 -6.87
C ARG A 148 10.79 -6.67 -6.74
N ALA A 149 11.55 -7.32 -7.62
CA ALA A 149 12.99 -7.17 -7.70
C ALA A 149 13.40 -5.73 -8.02
N ARG A 150 12.80 -5.07 -9.02
CA ARG A 150 13.10 -3.66 -9.37
C ARG A 150 12.81 -2.68 -8.24
N ILE A 151 11.77 -2.92 -7.45
CA ILE A 151 11.42 -2.07 -6.30
C ILE A 151 12.51 -2.13 -5.22
N ILE A 152 13.05 -3.33 -4.96
CA ILE A 152 14.01 -3.57 -3.87
C ILE A 152 15.46 -3.34 -4.33
N ILE A 153 15.82 -3.83 -5.50
CA ILE A 153 17.20 -3.92 -5.99
C ILE A 153 17.68 -2.56 -6.53
N GLY A 154 18.92 -2.23 -6.21
CA GLY A 154 19.63 -1.03 -6.66
C GLY A 154 20.09 -0.17 -5.50
N ARG A 155 20.55 1.06 -5.80
CA ARG A 155 21.08 1.96 -4.77
C ARG A 155 20.02 2.27 -3.72
N PRO A 156 20.21 1.98 -2.43
CA PRO A 156 19.16 2.20 -1.44
C PRO A 156 18.76 3.69 -1.38
N PRO A 157 17.49 3.99 -1.05
CA PRO A 157 17.06 5.37 -0.80
C PRO A 157 17.94 6.02 0.27
N ARG A 158 18.12 7.33 0.18
CA ARG A 158 18.83 8.09 1.22
C ARG A 158 18.10 7.90 2.56
N GLY A 159 18.87 7.76 3.64
CA GLY A 159 18.32 7.56 4.99
C GLY A 159 18.05 6.10 5.39
N LEU A 160 18.46 5.12 4.57
CA LEU A 160 18.42 3.71 4.96
C LEU A 160 19.31 3.45 6.18
N SER A 161 18.76 2.89 7.24
CA SER A 161 19.46 2.52 8.47
C SER A 161 19.25 1.04 8.82
N LEU A 162 20.29 0.22 8.64
CA LEU A 162 20.27 -1.19 9.06
C LEU A 162 20.28 -1.34 10.59
N ARG A 163 20.80 -0.35 11.31
CA ARG A 163 20.75 -0.31 12.77
C ARG A 163 19.30 -0.15 13.26
N ALA A 164 18.56 0.80 12.67
CA ALA A 164 17.13 0.97 12.97
C ALA A 164 16.33 -0.30 12.64
N ALA A 165 16.70 -0.99 11.55
CA ALA A 165 16.11 -2.27 11.18
C ALA A 165 16.31 -3.39 12.23
N LEU A 166 17.45 -3.39 12.93
CA LEU A 166 17.79 -4.37 13.96
C LEU A 166 17.13 -4.06 15.30
N GLU A 167 17.01 -2.79 15.66
CA GLU A 167 16.33 -2.30 16.87
C GLU A 167 14.80 -2.50 16.81
N ALA A 168 14.24 -2.70 15.62
CA ALA A 168 12.83 -2.93 15.35
C ALA A 168 12.38 -4.42 15.35
N ARG A 169 13.25 -5.34 15.79
CA ARG A 169 12.95 -6.79 15.80
C ARG A 169 12.05 -7.20 16.96
#